data_AF-A0A5Q4B9U5-F1
#
_entry.id   AF-A0A5Q4B9U5-F1
#
_cell.length_a   1.000
_cell.length_b   1.000
_cell.length_c   1.000
_cell.angle_alpha   90.00
_cell.angle_beta   90.00
_cell.angle_gamma   90.00
#
_symmetry.space_group_name_H-M   'P 1'
#
loop_
_entity.id
_entity.type
_entity.pdbx_description
1 polymer ?
#
loop_
_entity_poly.entity_id
_entity_poly.type
_entity_poly.pdbx_seq_one_letter_code
_entity_poly.pdbx_strand_id
1 'polypeptide(L)'
;TIHAATRGDAFPDLSEYDLVILTGGSFNLLKHTEENERPEWARRILGRIQETVKIREANGLSEPGSKKKKAKLLGICWVHQAFALALGGRLGQVLQERGGQLIGVETVPLTSQGAAFFKTESLNIQKNHALVVTHPGPYLTPVASGSSSSHNEVLLSYSPPIPTFQGHPEMEVLKGIDDVHDGEAILRRVVAWASEQRK
;
A
#
# COMPACT_ATOMS: atom_id res chain seq x y z
N THR A 1 -4.53 13.07 12.27
CA THR A 1 -4.84 12.23 13.44
C THR A 1 -4.16 10.89 13.29
N ILE A 2 -3.68 10.28 14.39
CA ILE A 2 -3.05 8.95 14.39
C ILE A 2 -3.98 8.00 15.15
N HIS A 3 -4.20 6.80 14.60
CA HIS A 3 -5.00 5.72 15.19
C HIS A 3 -4.18 4.43 15.21
N ALA A 4 -4.15 3.70 16.31
CA ALA A 4 -3.35 2.50 16.50
C ALA A 4 -4.22 1.26 16.73
N ALA A 5 -4.51 0.51 15.65
CA ALA A 5 -5.30 -0.71 15.72
C ALA A 5 -4.74 -1.77 16.68
N THR A 6 -3.40 -1.82 16.84
CA THR A 6 -2.72 -2.71 17.79
C THR A 6 -3.01 -2.39 19.26
N ARG A 7 -3.50 -1.17 19.56
CA ARG A 7 -3.93 -0.73 20.88
C ARG A 7 -5.45 -0.84 21.07
N GLY A 8 -6.17 -1.37 20.08
CA GLY A 8 -7.62 -1.51 20.09
C GLY A 8 -8.39 -0.29 19.59
N ASP A 9 -7.70 0.74 19.08
CA ASP A 9 -8.36 1.91 18.51
C ASP A 9 -9.30 1.50 17.36
N ALA A 10 -10.45 2.18 17.28
CA ALA A 10 -11.36 1.98 16.17
C ALA A 10 -10.74 2.43 14.85
N PHE A 11 -11.14 1.77 13.76
CA PHE A 11 -10.79 2.25 12.43
C PHE A 11 -11.45 3.61 12.20
N PRO A 12 -10.72 4.64 11.73
CA PRO A 12 -11.28 5.98 11.56
C PRO A 12 -12.46 5.98 10.58
N ASP A 13 -13.42 6.87 10.81
CA ASP A 13 -14.45 7.14 9.82
C ASP A 13 -13.79 7.79 8.59
N LEU A 14 -13.75 7.04 7.48
CA LEU A 14 -13.16 7.49 6.23
C LEU A 14 -13.88 8.71 5.61
N SER A 15 -15.05 9.12 6.10
CA SER A 15 -15.71 10.32 5.61
C SER A 15 -15.16 11.62 6.24
N GLU A 16 -14.40 11.51 7.33
CA GLU A 16 -13.81 12.66 8.02
C GLU A 16 -12.46 13.13 7.44
N TYR A 17 -11.86 12.31 6.56
CA TYR A 17 -10.51 12.54 6.06
C TYR A 17 -10.47 12.60 4.53
N ASP A 18 -9.51 13.36 3.99
CA ASP A 18 -9.23 13.36 2.55
C ASP A 18 -8.31 12.20 2.15
N LEU A 19 -7.38 11.86 3.04
CA LEU A 19 -6.39 10.81 2.87
C LEU A 19 -6.22 10.07 4.21
N VAL A 20 -6.31 8.74 4.15
CA VAL A 20 -5.95 7.84 5.25
C VAL A 20 -4.76 7.01 4.80
N ILE A 21 -3.67 7.12 5.56
CA ILE A 21 -2.45 6.34 5.37
C ILE A 21 -2.48 5.16 6.33
N LEU A 22 -2.43 3.96 5.78
CA LEU A 22 -2.35 2.72 6.52
C LEU A 22 -0.92 2.20 6.39
N THR A 23 -0.20 2.13 7.50
CA THR A 23 1.20 1.68 7.57
C THR A 23 1.40 0.73 8.75
N GLY A 24 2.57 0.09 8.77
CA GLY A 24 3.02 -0.75 9.87
C GLY A 24 2.31 -2.10 9.98
N GLY A 25 2.91 -2.98 10.78
CA GLY A 25 2.39 -4.31 11.08
C GLY A 25 3.54 -5.29 11.33
N SER A 26 3.56 -5.90 12.52
CA SER A 26 4.60 -6.87 12.92
C SER A 26 4.16 -8.33 12.74
N PHE A 27 2.89 -8.55 12.43
CA PHE A 27 2.34 -9.89 12.28
C PHE A 27 2.72 -10.50 10.93
N ASN A 28 3.23 -11.72 10.91
CA ASN A 28 3.54 -12.40 9.66
C ASN A 28 2.25 -12.93 9.00
N LEU A 29 1.82 -12.31 7.91
CA LEU A 29 0.59 -12.66 7.17
C LEU A 29 0.61 -14.03 6.48
N LEU A 30 1.79 -14.67 6.35
CA LEU A 30 1.90 -16.05 5.86
C LEU A 30 1.67 -17.10 6.95
N LYS A 31 1.84 -16.72 8.23
CA LYS A 31 1.52 -17.63 9.32
C LYS A 31 0.02 -17.65 9.54
N HIS A 32 -0.49 -18.76 10.06
CA HIS A 32 -1.85 -18.83 10.58
C HIS A 32 -2.90 -18.49 9.50
N THR A 33 -2.95 -19.36 8.49
CA THR A 33 -3.81 -19.19 7.30
C THR A 33 -5.30 -19.32 7.60
N GLU A 34 -5.63 -19.96 8.73
CA GLU A 34 -6.98 -19.98 9.28
C GLU A 34 -7.33 -18.60 9.84
N GLU A 35 -8.52 -18.10 9.50
CA GLU A 35 -8.94 -16.74 9.86
C GLU A 35 -8.84 -16.48 11.37
N ASN A 36 -9.28 -17.43 12.19
CA ASN A 36 -9.36 -17.31 13.64
C ASN A 36 -8.00 -17.31 14.36
N GLU A 37 -6.91 -17.67 13.68
CA GLU A 37 -5.58 -17.67 14.26
C GLU A 37 -4.87 -16.31 14.12
N ARG A 38 -5.43 -15.40 13.30
CA ARG A 38 -4.89 -14.04 13.16
C ARG A 38 -5.38 -13.14 14.30
N PRO A 39 -4.52 -12.24 14.82
CA PRO A 39 -4.93 -11.21 15.76
C PRO A 39 -6.13 -10.42 15.24
N GLU A 40 -7.05 -10.06 16.14
CA GLU A 40 -8.30 -9.38 15.77
C GLU A 40 -8.06 -8.11 14.95
N TRP A 41 -7.06 -7.31 15.33
CA TRP A 41 -6.72 -6.09 14.60
C TRP A 41 -6.33 -6.38 13.14
N ALA A 42 -5.61 -7.47 12.88
CA ALA A 42 -5.17 -7.84 11.54
C ALA A 42 -6.36 -8.29 10.69
N ARG A 43 -7.25 -9.12 11.26
CA ARG A 43 -8.52 -9.50 10.61
C ARG A 43 -9.38 -8.29 10.28
N ARG A 44 -9.53 -7.36 11.23
CA ARG A 44 -10.32 -6.14 11.03
C ARG A 44 -9.77 -5.28 9.91
N ILE A 45 -8.45 -5.12 9.81
CA ILE A 45 -7.83 -4.39 8.69
C ILE A 45 -8.09 -5.11 7.35
N LEU A 46 -7.90 -6.42 7.27
CA LEU A 46 -8.19 -7.19 6.06
C LEU A 46 -9.66 -7.05 5.63
N GLY A 47 -10.60 -7.20 6.57
CA GLY A 47 -12.03 -7.04 6.32
C GLY A 47 -12.39 -5.62 5.86
N ARG A 48 -11.80 -4.59 6.46
CA ARG A 48 -12.00 -3.18 6.07
C ARG A 48 -11.46 -2.88 4.68
N ILE A 49 -10.33 -3.47 4.30
CA ILE A 49 -9.79 -3.36 2.94
C ILE A 49 -10.78 -3.96 1.94
N GLN A 50 -11.25 -5.19 2.18
CA GLN A 50 -12.23 -5.86 1.31
C GLN A 50 -13.51 -5.04 1.19
N GLU A 51 -14.06 -4.59 2.31
CA GLU A 51 -15.27 -3.77 2.35
C GLU A 51 -15.08 -2.46 1.57
N THR A 52 -13.96 -1.75 1.78
CA THR A 52 -13.71 -0.48 1.12
C THR A 52 -13.58 -0.63 -0.40
N VAL A 53 -12.89 -1.68 -0.86
CA VAL A 53 -12.77 -1.94 -2.30
C VAL A 53 -14.12 -2.36 -2.90
N LYS A 54 -14.85 -3.29 -2.27
CA LYS A 54 -16.19 -3.69 -2.73
C LYS A 54 -17.16 -2.52 -2.80
N ILE A 55 -17.17 -1.66 -1.78
CA ILE A 55 -17.96 -0.42 -1.77
C ILE A 55 -17.53 0.49 -2.92
N ARG A 56 -16.23 0.62 -3.21
CA ARG A 56 -15.76 1.45 -4.32
C ARG A 56 -16.15 0.88 -5.68
N GLU A 57 -16.05 -0.42 -5.89
CA GLU A 57 -16.49 -1.08 -7.12
C GLU A 57 -18.00 -0.96 -7.33
N ALA A 58 -18.78 -1.28 -6.29
CA ALA A 58 -20.25 -1.15 -6.34
C ALA A 58 -20.69 0.30 -6.58
N ASN A 59 -19.95 1.28 -6.05
CA ASN A 59 -20.27 2.69 -6.25
C ASN A 59 -19.62 3.32 -7.50
N GLY A 60 -18.68 2.64 -8.15
CA GLY A 60 -18.26 2.95 -9.53
C GLY A 60 -19.41 2.77 -10.54
N LEU A 61 -20.50 2.12 -10.11
CA LEU A 61 -21.75 1.92 -10.84
C LEU A 61 -22.92 2.77 -10.29
N SER A 62 -22.72 3.62 -9.27
CA SER A 62 -23.81 4.36 -8.63
C SER A 62 -23.84 5.84 -9.00
N GLU A 63 -25.01 6.23 -9.53
CA GLU A 63 -25.63 7.53 -9.78
C GLU A 63 -24.83 8.83 -9.51
N PRO A 64 -24.76 9.74 -10.50
CA PRO A 64 -24.21 11.08 -10.32
C PRO A 64 -25.08 11.89 -9.34
N GLY A 65 -24.71 11.92 -8.06
CA GLY A 65 -25.45 12.73 -7.06
C GLY A 65 -25.13 12.49 -5.59
N SER A 66 -24.46 11.40 -5.20
CA SER A 66 -24.11 11.21 -3.78
C SER A 66 -22.97 12.14 -3.35
N LYS A 67 -23.31 13.23 -2.65
CA LYS A 67 -22.36 14.28 -2.19
C LYS A 67 -21.36 13.84 -1.11
N LYS A 68 -21.36 12.57 -0.67
CA LYS A 68 -20.41 12.09 0.36
C LYS A 68 -19.06 11.76 -0.27
N LYS A 69 -18.11 12.68 -0.12
CA LYS A 69 -16.70 12.50 -0.47
C LYS A 69 -16.13 11.31 0.30
N LYS A 70 -15.43 10.41 -0.37
CA LYS A 70 -14.78 9.25 0.25
C LYS A 70 -13.30 9.55 0.44
N ALA A 71 -12.74 9.31 1.63
CA ALA A 71 -11.30 9.38 1.83
C ALA A 71 -10.57 8.52 0.80
N LYS A 72 -9.44 9.02 0.32
CA LYS A 72 -8.47 8.24 -0.41
C LYS A 72 -7.61 7.42 0.56
N LEU A 73 -7.11 6.29 0.08
CA LEU A 73 -6.31 5.38 0.89
C LEU A 73 -4.89 5.30 0.31
N LEU A 74 -3.92 5.10 1.20
CA LEU A 74 -2.53 4.76 0.89
C LEU A 74 -2.13 3.57 1.78
N GLY A 75 -1.61 2.50 1.19
CA GLY A 75 -1.09 1.33 1.93
C GLY A 75 0.43 1.25 1.89
N ILE A 76 1.08 1.01 3.03
CA ILE A 76 2.55 0.95 3.12
C ILE A 76 3.01 -0.35 3.79
N CYS A 77 4.08 -0.95 3.25
CA CYS A 77 4.78 -2.13 3.71
C CYS A 77 3.86 -3.31 4.06
N TRP A 78 3.62 -3.57 5.35
CA TRP A 78 2.72 -4.64 5.78
C TRP A 78 1.30 -4.46 5.24
N VAL A 79 0.82 -3.21 5.15
CA VAL A 79 -0.52 -2.96 4.63
C VAL A 79 -0.59 -3.19 3.12
N HIS A 80 0.50 -2.95 2.38
CA HIS A 80 0.56 -3.34 0.97
C HIS A 80 0.37 -4.86 0.79
N GLN A 81 0.98 -5.66 1.67
CA GLN A 81 0.78 -7.11 1.70
C GLN A 81 -0.65 -7.48 2.10
N ALA A 82 -1.21 -6.77 3.09
CA ALA A 82 -2.60 -6.94 3.50
C ALA A 82 -3.59 -6.63 2.37
N PHE A 83 -3.32 -5.60 1.55
CA PHE A 83 -4.11 -5.27 0.37
C PHE A 83 -4.12 -6.42 -0.64
N ALA A 84 -2.94 -6.92 -1.02
CA ALA A 84 -2.84 -8.06 -1.93
C ALA A 84 -3.60 -9.26 -1.36
N LEU A 85 -3.35 -9.65 -0.10
CA LEU A 85 -3.97 -10.82 0.51
C LEU A 85 -5.51 -10.69 0.63
N ALA A 86 -6.00 -9.55 1.11
CA ALA A 86 -7.43 -9.27 1.24
C ALA A 86 -8.15 -9.34 -0.12
N LEU A 87 -7.47 -8.97 -1.21
CA LEU A 87 -8.04 -8.89 -2.55
C LEU A 87 -7.74 -10.13 -3.40
N GLY A 88 -7.42 -11.27 -2.77
CA GLY A 88 -7.23 -12.55 -3.47
C GLY A 88 -5.84 -12.75 -4.08
N GLY A 89 -4.89 -11.90 -3.73
CA GLY A 89 -3.47 -12.05 -4.03
C GLY A 89 -2.77 -13.09 -3.16
N ARG A 90 -1.46 -13.21 -3.37
CA ARG A 90 -0.58 -14.14 -2.65
C ARG A 90 0.69 -13.45 -2.20
N LEU A 91 1.17 -13.88 -1.06
CA LEU A 91 2.44 -13.45 -0.48
C LEU A 91 3.48 -14.57 -0.61
N GLY A 92 4.74 -14.20 -0.47
CA GLY A 92 5.87 -15.11 -0.39
C GLY A 92 6.93 -14.54 0.54
N GLN A 93 7.94 -15.35 0.83
CA GLN A 93 9.10 -14.90 1.57
C GLN A 93 10.17 -14.40 0.59
N VAL A 94 10.94 -13.40 1.00
CA VAL A 94 12.18 -13.04 0.29
C VAL A 94 13.08 -14.27 0.24
N LEU A 95 13.66 -14.53 -0.93
CA LEU A 95 14.50 -15.70 -1.17
C LEU A 95 15.71 -15.72 -0.22
N GLN A 96 16.12 -16.92 0.22
CA GLN A 96 17.21 -17.08 1.19
C GLN A 96 18.56 -16.65 0.62
N GLU A 97 18.78 -16.81 -0.69
CA GLU A 97 19.97 -16.27 -1.37
C GLU A 97 20.08 -14.74 -1.29
N ARG A 98 19.01 -14.05 -0.91
CA ARG A 98 18.97 -12.61 -0.63
C ARG A 98 18.97 -12.29 0.86
N GLY A 99 19.36 -13.24 1.70
CA GLY A 99 19.39 -13.09 3.15
C GLY A 99 18.00 -13.16 3.82
N GLY A 100 16.95 -13.53 3.08
CA GLY A 100 15.60 -13.68 3.63
C GLY A 100 14.91 -12.37 4.03
N GLN A 101 15.54 -11.21 3.77
CA GLN A 101 15.01 -9.87 4.05
C GLN A 101 15.60 -8.86 3.07
N LEU A 102 14.81 -7.86 2.71
CA LEU A 102 15.25 -6.72 1.91
C LEU A 102 15.38 -5.48 2.82
N ILE A 103 16.59 -4.95 2.88
CA ILE A 103 16.99 -3.79 3.69
C ILE A 103 17.82 -2.84 2.82
N GLY A 104 17.57 -1.54 2.91
CA GLY A 104 18.32 -0.51 2.18
C GLY A 104 17.45 0.23 1.17
N VAL A 105 18.03 1.19 0.44
CA VAL A 105 17.30 1.90 -0.61
C VAL A 105 17.43 1.12 -1.92
N GLU A 106 16.33 1.00 -2.64
CA GLU A 106 16.32 0.37 -3.96
C GLU A 106 15.60 1.27 -4.96
N THR A 107 16.20 1.43 -6.14
CA THR A 107 15.55 2.04 -7.30
C THR A 107 14.50 1.10 -7.86
N VAL A 108 13.26 1.57 -7.92
CA VAL A 108 12.11 0.87 -8.46
C VAL A 108 11.71 1.54 -9.78
N PRO A 109 12.09 0.97 -10.93
CA PRO A 109 11.57 1.35 -12.23
C PRO A 109 10.05 1.30 -12.27
N LEU A 110 9.43 2.28 -12.93
CA LEU A 110 7.97 2.35 -13.09
C LEU A 110 7.54 1.90 -14.49
N THR A 111 6.32 1.40 -14.59
CA THR A 111 5.64 1.24 -15.88
C THR A 111 5.21 2.61 -16.42
N SER A 112 4.77 2.70 -17.68
CA SER A 112 4.22 3.96 -18.22
C SER A 112 3.05 4.48 -17.39
N GLN A 113 2.22 3.60 -16.83
CA GLN A 113 1.13 3.97 -15.93
C GLN A 113 1.67 4.54 -14.61
N GLY A 114 2.66 3.87 -14.01
CA GLY A 114 3.33 4.36 -12.80
C GLY A 114 3.97 5.72 -13.03
N ALA A 115 4.71 5.88 -14.12
CA ALA A 115 5.38 7.13 -14.46
C ALA A 115 4.39 8.27 -14.71
N ALA A 116 3.26 7.99 -15.38
CA ALA A 116 2.20 8.97 -15.55
C ALA A 116 1.57 9.40 -14.20
N PHE A 117 1.42 8.45 -13.27
CA PHE A 117 0.91 8.73 -11.93
C PHE A 117 1.91 9.54 -11.10
N PHE A 118 3.18 9.11 -11.01
CA PHE A 118 4.20 9.68 -10.14
C PHE A 118 4.99 10.85 -10.73
N LYS A 119 4.89 11.09 -12.05
CA LYS A 119 5.63 12.12 -12.78
C LYS A 119 7.16 11.93 -12.76
N THR A 120 7.60 10.67 -12.72
CA THR A 120 9.01 10.23 -12.74
C THR A 120 9.07 8.82 -13.33
N GLU A 121 10.21 8.38 -13.85
CA GLU A 121 10.38 7.05 -14.45
C GLU A 121 10.77 5.97 -13.43
N SER A 122 11.25 6.38 -12.26
CA SER A 122 11.63 5.46 -11.18
C SER A 122 11.47 6.13 -9.82
N LEU A 123 11.43 5.31 -8.77
CA LEU A 123 11.34 5.72 -7.37
C LEU A 123 12.46 5.06 -6.56
N ASN A 124 13.25 5.84 -5.83
CA ASN A 124 14.18 5.31 -4.84
C ASN A 124 13.47 5.16 -3.49
N ILE A 125 13.24 3.92 -3.07
CA ILE A 125 12.40 3.61 -1.90
C ILE A 125 13.17 2.73 -0.93
N GLN A 126 13.11 3.09 0.35
CA GLN A 126 13.68 2.31 1.43
C GLN A 126 12.91 1.00 1.64
N LYS A 127 13.63 -0.11 1.76
CA LYS A 127 13.11 -1.46 2.02
C LYS A 127 13.38 -1.85 3.46
N ASN A 128 12.42 -2.50 4.08
CA ASN A 128 12.57 -3.18 5.36
C ASN A 128 11.49 -4.26 5.52
N HIS A 129 11.59 -5.36 4.77
CA HIS A 129 10.60 -6.43 4.80
C HIS A 129 11.19 -7.80 4.45
N ALA A 130 10.63 -8.85 5.05
CA ALA A 130 10.98 -10.25 4.77
C ALA A 130 9.91 -10.97 3.92
N LEU A 131 8.75 -10.34 3.74
CA LEU A 131 7.66 -10.83 2.90
C LEU A 131 7.51 -9.95 1.66
N VAL A 132 7.05 -10.56 0.58
CA VAL A 132 6.77 -9.89 -0.70
C VAL A 132 5.41 -10.31 -1.23
N VAL A 133 4.80 -9.46 -2.02
CA VAL A 133 3.65 -9.86 -2.85
C VAL A 133 4.17 -10.65 -4.04
N THR A 134 3.74 -11.91 -4.17
CA THR A 134 4.06 -12.77 -5.32
C THR A 134 2.98 -12.72 -6.39
N HIS A 135 1.74 -12.44 -5.97
CA HIS A 135 0.62 -12.21 -6.88
C HIS A 135 -0.26 -11.08 -6.32
N PRO A 136 -0.51 -9.99 -7.06
CA PRO A 136 -1.25 -8.84 -6.53
C PRO A 136 -2.74 -9.11 -6.35
N GLY A 137 -3.29 -10.12 -7.03
CA GLY A 137 -4.72 -10.39 -7.08
C GLY A 137 -5.42 -9.58 -8.18
N PRO A 138 -6.69 -9.91 -8.50
CA PRO A 138 -7.39 -9.37 -9.67
C PRO A 138 -7.77 -7.88 -9.57
N TYR A 139 -7.65 -7.26 -8.39
CA TYR A 139 -8.08 -5.87 -8.16
C TYR A 139 -6.93 -4.87 -8.09
N LEU A 140 -5.69 -5.34 -8.21
CA LEU A 140 -4.47 -4.55 -8.05
C LEU A 140 -3.58 -4.70 -9.29
N THR A 141 -3.17 -3.58 -9.85
CA THR A 141 -2.27 -3.51 -11.00
C THR A 141 -0.87 -3.11 -10.55
N PRO A 142 0.18 -3.88 -10.85
CA PRO A 142 1.55 -3.45 -10.66
C PRO A 142 1.89 -2.24 -11.52
N VAL A 143 2.43 -1.21 -10.88
CA VAL A 143 2.94 -0.01 -11.56
C VAL A 143 4.45 0.18 -11.40
N ALA A 144 5.11 -0.72 -10.68
CA ALA A 144 6.52 -0.97 -10.82
C ALA A 144 6.74 -1.90 -12.02
N SER A 145 7.69 -1.57 -12.90
CA SER A 145 8.06 -2.42 -14.05
C SER A 145 9.00 -3.56 -13.66
N GLY A 146 9.35 -3.66 -12.38
CA GLY A 146 10.29 -4.65 -11.84
C GLY A 146 11.46 -3.96 -11.17
N SER A 147 11.72 -4.32 -9.92
CA SER A 147 12.99 -4.06 -9.25
C SER A 147 13.81 -5.34 -9.17
N SER A 148 14.98 -5.29 -8.55
CA SER A 148 15.70 -6.52 -8.23
C SER A 148 14.85 -7.42 -7.34
N SER A 149 14.00 -6.86 -6.48
CA SER A 149 13.22 -7.55 -5.45
C SER A 149 11.86 -8.09 -5.91
N SER A 150 11.08 -7.34 -6.69
CA SER A 150 9.76 -7.77 -7.19
C SER A 150 9.20 -6.84 -8.27
N HIS A 151 8.27 -7.35 -9.08
CA HIS A 151 7.40 -6.50 -9.92
C HIS A 151 6.26 -5.86 -9.12
N ASN A 152 5.97 -6.39 -7.93
CA ASN A 152 4.82 -5.97 -7.13
C ASN A 152 5.20 -4.93 -6.07
N GLU A 153 6.29 -4.16 -6.25
CA GLU A 153 6.76 -3.18 -5.25
C GLU A 153 5.81 -1.99 -5.07
N VAL A 154 5.07 -1.64 -6.14
CA VAL A 154 4.05 -0.59 -6.13
C VAL A 154 2.83 -1.09 -6.88
N LEU A 155 1.67 -1.06 -6.22
CA LEU A 155 0.38 -1.47 -6.81
C LEU A 155 -0.62 -0.32 -6.76
N LEU A 156 -1.48 -0.24 -7.78
CA LEU A 156 -2.66 0.61 -7.80
C LEU A 156 -3.93 -0.24 -7.86
N SER A 157 -4.94 0.06 -7.04
CA SER A 157 -6.28 -0.50 -7.24
C SER A 157 -7.00 0.10 -8.46
N TYR A 158 -8.06 -0.56 -8.91
CA TYR A 158 -9.01 0.03 -9.84
C TYR A 158 -9.85 1.13 -9.18
N SER A 159 -10.47 1.95 -10.04
CA SER A 159 -11.08 3.25 -9.74
C SER A 159 -11.94 3.30 -8.46
N PRO A 160 -11.72 4.27 -7.54
CA PRO A 160 -10.61 5.23 -7.53
C PRO A 160 -9.30 4.56 -7.09
N PRO A 161 -8.15 4.93 -7.70
CA PRO A 161 -6.90 4.25 -7.45
C PRO A 161 -6.47 4.35 -5.99
N ILE A 162 -6.02 3.24 -5.43
CA ILE A 162 -5.38 3.17 -4.11
C ILE A 162 -3.91 2.82 -4.35
N PRO A 163 -2.99 3.78 -4.17
CA PRO A 163 -1.57 3.45 -4.21
C PRO A 163 -1.18 2.63 -2.98
N THR A 164 -0.35 1.61 -3.21
CA THR A 164 0.27 0.84 -2.16
C THR A 164 1.76 0.61 -2.46
N PHE A 165 2.60 0.62 -1.42
CA PHE A 165 4.04 0.49 -1.54
C PHE A 165 4.54 -0.63 -0.63
N GLN A 166 5.37 -1.53 -1.15
CA GLN A 166 6.04 -2.55 -0.33
C GLN A 166 7.20 -1.93 0.47
N GLY A 167 7.88 -0.94 -0.10
CA GLY A 167 8.86 -0.13 0.62
C GLY A 167 8.22 0.99 1.45
N HIS A 168 9.07 1.77 2.10
CA HIS A 168 8.71 2.81 3.06
C HIS A 168 9.07 4.20 2.52
N PRO A 169 8.15 4.86 1.79
CA PRO A 169 8.34 6.26 1.39
C PRO A 169 8.22 7.24 2.58
N GLU A 170 7.76 6.79 3.74
CA GLU A 170 7.61 7.59 4.96
C GLU A 170 8.84 7.61 5.86
N MET A 171 9.80 6.70 5.65
CA MET A 171 11.03 6.69 6.43
C MET A 171 12.05 7.65 5.81
N GLU A 172 12.75 8.40 6.65
CA GLU A 172 13.98 9.08 6.24
C GLU A 172 15.11 8.04 6.15
N VAL A 173 16.03 8.23 5.20
CA VAL A 173 17.26 7.43 5.13
C VAL A 173 17.97 7.54 6.48
N LEU A 174 18.44 6.39 6.99
CA LEU A 174 19.32 6.39 8.16
C LEU A 174 20.51 7.31 7.86
N LYS A 175 20.61 8.44 8.58
CA LYS A 175 21.72 9.39 8.43
C LYS A 175 23.05 8.63 8.44
N GLY A 176 23.78 8.66 7.33
CA GLY A 176 25.06 7.95 7.16
C GLY A 176 25.12 6.97 5.98
N ILE A 177 24.00 6.73 5.28
CA ILE A 177 23.98 6.07 3.97
C ILE A 177 23.71 7.16 2.92
N ASP A 178 24.64 7.39 1.99
CA ASP A 178 24.54 8.41 0.91
C ASP A 178 23.51 8.05 -0.18
N ASP A 179 22.54 7.18 0.12
CA ASP A 179 21.52 6.78 -0.84
C ASP A 179 20.41 7.83 -0.91
N VAL A 180 20.12 8.29 -2.12
CA VAL A 180 19.02 9.22 -2.40
C VAL A 180 17.69 8.47 -2.23
N HIS A 181 16.80 8.98 -1.37
CA HIS A 181 15.45 8.44 -1.15
C HIS A 181 14.39 9.46 -1.55
N ASP A 182 13.39 9.01 -2.32
CA ASP A 182 12.38 9.87 -2.92
C ASP A 182 11.12 10.04 -2.04
N GLY A 183 11.18 9.66 -0.76
CA GLY A 183 10.02 9.57 0.12
C GLY A 183 9.16 10.82 0.18
N GLU A 184 9.79 11.97 0.36
CA GLU A 184 9.07 13.26 0.41
C GLU A 184 8.37 13.56 -0.93
N ALA A 185 9.04 13.33 -2.06
CA ALA A 185 8.46 13.56 -3.38
C ALA A 185 7.27 12.63 -3.64
N ILE A 186 7.40 11.35 -3.25
CA ILE A 186 6.32 10.36 -3.34
C ILE A 186 5.11 10.81 -2.52
N LEU A 187 5.31 11.15 -1.24
CA LEU A 187 4.23 11.55 -0.34
C LEU A 187 3.57 12.86 -0.80
N ARG A 188 4.34 13.86 -1.22
CA ARG A 188 3.82 15.11 -1.81
C ARG A 188 2.94 14.82 -3.02
N ARG A 189 3.35 13.90 -3.89
CA ARG A 189 2.57 13.52 -5.06
C ARG A 189 1.26 12.84 -4.69
N VAL A 190 1.27 11.93 -3.71
CA VAL A 190 0.05 11.26 -3.22
C VAL A 190 -0.90 12.27 -2.58
N VAL A 191 -0.41 13.23 -1.79
CA VAL A 191 -1.23 14.29 -1.19
C VAL A 191 -1.83 15.21 -2.26
N ALA A 192 -1.04 15.59 -3.28
CA ALA A 192 -1.53 16.38 -4.41
C ALA A 192 -2.64 15.64 -5.17
N TRP A 193 -2.40 14.37 -5.54
CA TRP A 193 -3.41 13.50 -6.13
C TRP A 193 -4.65 13.43 -5.25
N ALA A 194 -4.48 13.31 -3.92
CA ALA A 194 -5.60 13.23 -3.01
C ALA A 194 -6.49 14.48 -3.06
N SER A 195 -5.86 15.65 -3.25
CA SER A 195 -6.50 16.95 -3.30
C SER A 195 -7.09 17.33 -4.67
N GLU A 196 -6.58 16.77 -5.78
CA GLU A 196 -6.98 17.11 -7.16
C GLU A 196 -8.46 16.87 -7.47
N GLN A 197 -9.12 15.91 -6.80
CA GLN A 197 -10.53 15.59 -7.05
C GLN A 197 -11.51 16.39 -6.17
N ARG A 198 -11.06 17.56 -5.69
CA ARG A 198 -11.88 18.54 -4.96
C ARG A 198 -12.44 19.65 -5.85
N LYS A 199 -11.98 19.77 -7.09
CA LYS A 199 -12.49 20.73 -8.09
C LYS A 199 -13.58 20.09 -8.92
#